data_AF-A0A838SZ14-F1
#
_entry.id   AF-A0A838SZ14-F1
#
_cell.length_a   1.000
_cell.length_b   1.000
_cell.length_c   1.000
_cell.angle_alpha   90.00
_cell.angle_beta   90.00
_cell.angle_gamma   90.00
#
_symmetry.space_group_name_H-M   'P 1'
#
loop_
_entity.id
_entity.type
_entity.pdbx_description
1 polymer ?
#
loop_
_entity_poly.entity_id
_entity_poly.type
_entity_poly.pdbx_seq_one_letter_code
_entity_poly.pdbx_strand_id
1 'polypeptide(L)'
;MARPSVGSRIAGMLMLLSVSAFVACLKELTFEPLPIKAIALTPPASYSVWWDQMQTCSGLTGHFADVHWYQVPKVDTFASTNGLPVYGLWILGLNAITIAGNHLDDSLTVRHEELHALLNAHGHPAEYFVTKCASLIGNSRD
;
A
#
# COMPACT_ATOMS: atom_id res chain seq x y z
N MET A 1 -33.09 -80.78 11.26
CA MET A 1 -32.34 -80.60 9.99
C MET A 1 -31.17 -79.64 10.24
N ALA A 2 -30.07 -79.89 9.52
CA ALA A 2 -28.73 -79.28 9.63
C ALA A 2 -28.71 -77.74 9.40
N ARG A 3 -27.69 -76.95 9.73
CA ARG A 3 -26.22 -77.10 9.58
C ARG A 3 -25.47 -76.11 10.51
N PRO A 4 -24.17 -76.34 10.81
CA PRO A 4 -23.36 -75.50 11.69
C PRO A 4 -22.31 -74.62 10.95
N SER A 5 -21.76 -73.70 11.74
CA SER A 5 -20.33 -73.32 11.84
C SER A 5 -19.68 -72.25 10.95
N VAL A 6 -18.71 -71.60 11.61
CA VAL A 6 -17.49 -70.90 11.17
C VAL A 6 -17.63 -69.44 10.72
N GLY A 7 -16.94 -68.58 11.49
CA GLY A 7 -16.81 -67.16 11.25
C GLY A 7 -15.80 -66.80 10.17
N SER A 8 -15.71 -65.50 9.90
CA SER A 8 -14.63 -64.90 9.11
C SER A 8 -14.33 -63.52 9.69
N ARG A 9 -13.07 -63.33 10.08
CA ARG A 9 -12.48 -62.04 10.43
C ARG A 9 -12.03 -61.37 9.13
N ILE A 10 -12.44 -60.13 8.89
CA ILE A 10 -11.77 -59.21 7.96
C ILE A 10 -11.91 -57.82 8.62
N ALA A 11 -10.92 -57.36 9.38
CA ALA A 11 -9.67 -56.73 8.94
C ALA A 11 -9.90 -55.39 8.22
N GLY A 12 -9.36 -54.32 8.83
CA GLY A 12 -8.99 -53.10 8.14
C GLY A 12 -10.10 -52.07 7.96
N MET A 13 -10.02 -50.95 8.68
CA MET A 13 -9.33 -49.77 8.14
C MET A 13 -9.17 -48.74 9.25
N LEU A 14 -7.93 -48.40 9.58
CA LEU A 14 -7.60 -47.20 10.36
C LEU A 14 -8.17 -46.00 9.60
N MET A 15 -9.19 -45.35 10.14
CA MET A 15 -9.58 -44.01 9.71
C MET A 15 -8.81 -43.00 10.55
N LEU A 16 -7.52 -42.86 10.24
CA LEU A 16 -6.72 -41.70 10.69
C LEU A 16 -7.33 -40.48 10.01
N LEU A 17 -8.20 -39.77 10.73
CA LEU A 17 -8.68 -38.45 10.37
C LEU A 17 -7.48 -37.50 10.34
N SER A 18 -6.86 -37.37 9.16
CA SER A 18 -5.92 -36.30 8.85
C SER A 18 -6.66 -34.98 8.92
N VAL A 19 -6.61 -34.32 10.09
CA VAL A 19 -6.96 -32.91 10.20
C VAL A 19 -5.83 -32.14 9.53
N SER A 20 -5.91 -32.04 8.21
CA SER A 20 -5.03 -31.20 7.41
C SER A 20 -5.32 -29.75 7.81
N ALA A 21 -4.49 -29.20 8.70
CA ALA A 21 -4.55 -27.80 9.09
C ALA A 21 -4.28 -26.94 7.85
N PHE A 22 -5.35 -26.43 7.24
CA PHE A 22 -5.30 -25.30 6.32
C PHE A 22 -4.86 -24.07 7.13
N VAL A 23 -3.56 -23.94 7.39
CA VAL A 23 -2.97 -22.63 7.72
C VAL A 23 -2.90 -21.87 6.41
N ALA A 24 -4.06 -21.45 5.92
CA ALA A 24 -4.16 -20.53 4.81
C ALA A 24 -3.48 -19.24 5.25
N CYS A 25 -2.36 -18.95 4.60
CA CYS A 25 -1.58 -17.72 4.59
C CYS A 25 -2.34 -16.52 5.19
N LEU A 26 -2.19 -16.29 6.50
CA LEU A 26 -2.42 -14.98 7.09
C LEU A 26 -1.28 -14.11 6.56
N LYS A 27 -1.49 -13.48 5.40
CA LYS A 27 -0.76 -12.25 5.10
C LYS A 27 -1.12 -11.30 6.23
N GLU A 28 -0.20 -11.15 7.17
CA GLU A 28 -0.28 -10.19 8.25
C GLU A 28 -0.60 -8.84 7.59
N LEU A 29 -1.82 -8.34 7.81
CA LEU A 29 -2.23 -7.01 7.39
C LEU A 29 -1.42 -6.04 8.25
N THR A 30 -0.16 -5.82 7.88
CA THR A 30 0.69 -4.84 8.52
C THR A 30 0.15 -3.47 8.14
N PHE A 31 -0.63 -2.90 9.06
CA PHE A 31 -1.06 -1.52 8.95
C PHE A 31 0.14 -0.63 9.24
N GLU A 32 0.64 0.04 8.20
CA GLU A 32 1.71 1.03 8.36
C GLU A 32 1.13 2.27 9.07
N PRO A 33 1.70 2.68 10.24
CA PRO A 33 1.20 3.85 10.94
C PRO A 33 1.63 5.14 10.24
N LEU A 34 0.92 6.24 10.53
CA LEU A 34 1.36 7.58 10.12
C LEU A 34 2.75 7.91 10.69
N PRO A 35 3.56 8.73 9.98
CA PRO A 35 4.84 9.20 10.50
C PRO A 35 4.70 9.90 11.86
N ILE A 36 5.74 9.75 12.69
CA ILE A 36 5.79 10.40 14.01
C ILE A 36 5.66 11.93 13.84
N LYS A 37 4.76 12.55 14.61
CA LYS A 37 4.41 13.98 14.56
C LYS A 37 3.70 14.44 13.29
N ALA A 38 3.19 13.52 12.46
CA ALA A 38 2.26 13.87 11.41
C ALA A 38 1.01 14.57 11.99
N ILE A 39 0.64 15.70 11.41
CA ILE A 39 -0.59 16.44 11.73
C ILE A 39 -1.43 16.58 10.46
N ALA A 40 -2.75 16.66 10.61
CA ALA A 40 -3.65 16.82 9.47
C ALA A 40 -3.30 18.10 8.68
N LEU A 41 -3.34 17.99 7.36
CA LEU A 41 -3.11 19.07 6.41
C LEU A 41 -4.40 19.31 5.63
N THR A 42 -4.82 20.57 5.53
CA THR A 42 -5.75 20.96 4.47
C THR A 42 -4.93 21.20 3.23
N PRO A 43 -5.04 20.36 2.18
CA PRO A 43 -4.17 20.49 1.02
C PRO A 43 -4.45 21.82 0.30
N PRO A 44 -3.41 22.54 -0.15
CA PRO A 44 -3.59 23.71 -1.00
C PRO A 44 -4.28 23.35 -2.33
N ALA A 45 -4.94 24.33 -2.95
CA ALA A 45 -5.62 24.13 -4.24
C ALA A 45 -4.67 23.71 -5.38
N SER A 46 -3.36 23.97 -5.25
CA SER A 46 -2.37 23.48 -6.21
C SER A 46 -2.31 21.96 -6.27
N TYR A 47 -2.60 21.25 -5.17
CA TYR A 47 -2.52 19.79 -5.12
C TYR A 47 -3.59 19.17 -6.01
N SER A 48 -4.83 19.67 -5.99
CA SER A 48 -5.85 19.16 -6.92
C SER A 48 -5.50 19.39 -8.41
N VAL A 49 -4.79 20.49 -8.72
CA VAL A 49 -4.29 20.71 -10.08
C VAL A 49 -3.21 19.70 -10.46
N TRP A 50 -2.34 19.36 -9.51
CA TRP A 50 -1.29 18.36 -9.70
C TRP A 50 -1.85 16.94 -9.79
N TRP A 51 -2.90 16.64 -9.02
CA TRP A 51 -3.67 15.40 -9.12
C TRP A 51 -4.23 15.18 -10.53
N ASP A 52 -4.84 16.21 -11.12
CA ASP A 52 -5.34 16.14 -12.50
C ASP A 52 -4.22 15.92 -13.53
N GLN A 53 -3.03 16.46 -13.29
CA GLN A 53 -1.84 16.19 -14.11
C GLN A 53 -1.41 14.72 -13.98
N MET A 54 -1.45 14.16 -12.76
CA MET A 54 -1.11 12.75 -12.52
C MET A 54 -2.11 11.80 -13.16
N GLN A 55 -3.41 12.10 -13.08
CA GLN A 55 -4.44 11.35 -13.81
C GLN A 55 -4.18 11.39 -15.32
N THR A 56 -3.85 12.58 -15.86
CA THR A 56 -3.59 12.78 -17.29
C THR A 56 -2.38 11.99 -17.78
N CYS A 57 -1.23 12.06 -17.08
CA CYS A 57 -0.02 11.37 -17.54
C CYS A 57 -0.11 9.85 -17.34
N SER A 58 -0.69 9.39 -16.23
CA SER A 58 -0.77 7.95 -15.92
C SER A 58 -1.84 7.22 -16.75
N GLY A 59 -2.89 7.94 -17.16
CA GLY A 59 -4.11 7.37 -17.72
C GLY A 59 -5.01 6.71 -16.67
N LEU A 60 -4.72 6.93 -15.38
CA LEU A 60 -5.51 6.46 -14.25
C LEU A 60 -6.50 7.52 -13.80
N THR A 61 -7.52 7.10 -13.07
CA THR A 61 -8.54 7.98 -12.50
C THR A 61 -8.72 7.69 -11.02
N GLY A 62 -8.93 8.74 -10.22
CA GLY A 62 -9.23 8.63 -8.79
C GLY A 62 -9.74 9.95 -8.25
N HIS A 63 -10.41 9.91 -7.10
CA HIS A 63 -10.92 11.14 -6.48
C HIS A 63 -9.89 11.70 -5.51
N PHE A 64 -9.48 12.95 -5.72
CA PHE A 64 -8.60 13.68 -4.82
C PHE A 64 -9.10 13.72 -3.37
N ALA A 65 -10.43 13.75 -3.19
CA ALA A 65 -11.08 13.79 -1.88
C ALA A 65 -10.99 12.47 -1.10
N ASP A 66 -10.66 11.35 -1.76
CA ASP A 66 -10.50 10.05 -1.09
C ASP A 66 -9.13 9.93 -0.38
N VAL A 67 -8.21 10.87 -0.63
CA VAL A 67 -6.87 10.90 -0.03
C VAL A 67 -6.88 11.70 1.27
N HIS A 68 -6.29 11.13 2.32
CA HIS A 68 -6.07 11.82 3.58
C HIS A 68 -4.71 12.54 3.59
N TRP A 69 -4.71 13.83 3.94
CA TRP A 69 -3.52 14.67 3.84
C TRP A 69 -2.92 15.01 5.20
N TYR A 70 -1.61 14.86 5.32
CA TYR A 70 -0.84 15.14 6.53
C TYR A 70 0.46 15.86 6.20
N GLN A 71 1.06 16.45 7.23
CA GLN A 71 2.41 16.99 7.18
C GLN A 71 3.19 16.69 8.45
N VAL A 72 4.52 16.62 8.35
CA VAL A 72 5.41 16.72 9.53
C VAL A 72 5.97 18.13 9.55
N PRO A 73 5.59 18.99 10.52
CA PRO A 73 5.89 20.42 10.44
C PRO A 73 7.38 20.73 10.68
N LYS A 74 7.91 21.71 9.94
CA LYS A 74 9.25 22.31 10.12
C LYS A 74 10.42 21.33 10.00
N VAL A 75 10.34 20.37 9.09
CA VAL A 75 11.43 19.43 8.76
C VAL A 75 11.61 19.34 7.24
N ASP A 76 12.83 19.03 6.81
CA ASP A 76 13.13 18.71 5.41
C ASP A 76 12.77 17.26 5.09
N THR A 77 13.04 16.33 6.01
CA THR A 77 12.68 14.91 5.88
C THR A 77 12.08 14.36 7.17
N PHE A 78 11.38 13.24 7.06
CA PHE A 78 10.95 12.42 8.20
C PHE A 78 11.27 10.95 7.92
N ALA A 79 11.29 10.12 8.97
CA ALA A 79 11.54 8.69 8.83
C ALA A 79 10.30 7.97 8.29
N SER A 80 10.45 7.22 7.21
CA SER A 80 9.46 6.23 6.78
C SER A 80 9.45 5.02 7.72
N THR A 81 8.58 4.04 7.45
CA THR A 81 8.43 2.83 8.26
C THR A 81 9.68 1.95 8.31
N ASN A 82 10.53 1.99 7.29
CA ASN A 82 11.83 1.31 7.29
C ASN A 82 12.98 2.18 7.85
N GLY A 83 12.68 3.38 8.34
CA GLY A 83 13.64 4.30 8.95
C GLY A 83 14.42 5.17 7.95
N LEU A 84 14.16 5.07 6.65
CA LEU A 84 14.80 5.92 5.65
C LEU A 84 14.22 7.35 5.68
N PRO A 85 15.05 8.39 5.51
CA PRO A 85 14.59 9.76 5.46
C PRO A 85 13.92 10.04 4.11
N VAL A 86 12.66 10.47 4.13
CA VAL A 86 11.85 10.77 2.94
C VAL A 86 11.29 12.19 3.00
N TYR A 87 11.03 12.80 1.84
CA TYR A 87 10.35 14.10 1.72
C TYR A 87 8.82 13.98 1.73
N GLY A 88 8.32 12.86 1.24
CA GLY A 88 6.91 12.51 1.14
C GLY A 88 6.73 11.01 1.39
N LEU A 89 5.51 10.62 1.77
CA LEU A 89 5.14 9.21 1.90
C LEU A 89 3.64 9.05 1.71
N TRP A 90 3.26 8.23 0.73
CA TRP A 90 1.93 7.65 0.64
C TRP A 90 1.84 6.28 1.33
N ILE A 91 0.78 6.06 2.11
CA ILE A 91 0.54 4.83 2.87
C ILE A 91 -0.70 4.10 2.31
N LEU A 92 -0.47 2.92 1.71
CA LEU A 92 -1.48 2.07 1.08
C LEU A 92 -2.70 1.80 1.97
N GLY A 93 -2.50 1.29 3.19
CA GLY A 93 -3.60 0.89 4.08
C GLY A 93 -4.45 2.05 4.62
N LEU A 94 -3.96 3.29 4.46
CA LEU A 94 -4.60 4.51 4.95
C LEU A 94 -5.11 5.41 3.83
N ASN A 95 -4.70 5.16 2.58
CA ASN A 95 -4.77 6.12 1.50
C ASN A 95 -4.38 7.54 1.95
N ALA A 96 -3.23 7.65 2.64
CA ALA A 96 -2.79 8.88 3.28
C ALA A 96 -1.44 9.34 2.74
N ILE A 97 -1.35 10.61 2.36
CA ILE A 97 -0.11 11.27 1.96
C ILE A 97 0.37 12.14 3.11
N THR A 98 1.64 11.97 3.51
CA THR A 98 2.34 12.84 4.45
C THR A 98 3.48 13.55 3.74
N ILE A 99 3.59 14.87 3.87
CA ILE A 99 4.66 15.68 3.28
C ILE A 99 5.51 16.34 4.38
N ALA A 100 6.82 16.40 4.19
CA ALA A 100 7.72 17.15 5.06
C ALA A 100 7.38 18.65 4.97
N GLY A 101 7.29 19.32 6.12
CA GLY A 101 6.73 20.68 6.19
C GLY A 101 7.48 21.73 5.34
N ASN A 102 8.77 21.53 5.07
CA ASN A 102 9.55 22.43 4.21
C ASN A 102 9.38 22.14 2.71
N HIS A 103 8.63 21.09 2.35
CA HIS A 103 8.37 20.63 0.98
C HIS A 103 6.89 20.72 0.58
N LEU A 104 6.05 21.42 1.35
CA LEU A 104 4.62 21.57 1.01
C LEU A 104 4.38 22.21 -0.36
N ASP A 105 5.27 23.09 -0.82
CA ASP A 105 5.18 23.75 -2.12
C ASP A 105 6.05 23.06 -3.20
N ASP A 106 6.68 21.92 -2.87
CA ASP A 106 7.47 21.13 -3.81
C ASP A 106 6.58 20.25 -4.68
N SER A 107 6.26 20.76 -5.88
CA SER A 107 5.38 20.06 -6.81
C SER A 107 5.91 18.69 -7.26
N LEU A 108 7.22 18.44 -7.20
CA LEU A 108 7.76 17.14 -7.59
C LEU A 108 7.45 16.08 -6.53
N THR A 109 7.74 16.39 -5.26
CA THR A 109 7.43 15.52 -4.13
C THR A 109 5.94 15.22 -4.04
N VAL A 110 5.09 16.24 -4.14
CA VAL A 110 3.64 16.04 -3.98
C VAL A 110 3.08 15.17 -5.11
N ARG A 111 3.43 15.45 -6.38
CA ARG A 111 2.99 14.63 -7.52
C ARG A 111 3.49 13.19 -7.42
N HIS A 112 4.70 12.97 -6.89
CA HIS A 112 5.22 11.63 -6.68
C HIS A 112 4.29 10.81 -5.75
N GLU A 113 3.92 11.37 -4.61
CA GLU A 113 3.01 10.70 -3.67
C GLU A 113 1.58 10.57 -4.21
N GLU A 114 1.11 11.55 -4.98
CA GLU A 114 -0.18 11.46 -5.68
C GLU A 114 -0.20 10.31 -6.70
N LEU A 115 0.91 10.07 -7.40
CA LEU A 115 1.01 8.97 -8.35
C LEU A 115 0.97 7.61 -7.64
N HIS A 116 1.63 7.48 -6.49
CA HIS A 116 1.47 6.29 -5.64
C HIS A 116 0.01 6.10 -5.22
N ALA A 117 -0.67 7.17 -4.80
CA ALA A 117 -2.08 7.11 -4.42
C ALA A 117 -3.00 6.67 -5.57
N LEU A 118 -2.79 7.19 -6.78
CA LEU A 118 -3.55 6.79 -7.97
C LEU A 118 -3.30 5.32 -8.36
N LEU A 119 -2.05 4.86 -8.25
CA LEU A 119 -1.70 3.46 -8.52
C LEU A 119 -2.27 2.50 -7.48
N ASN A 120 -2.49 3.00 -6.26
CA ASN A 120 -2.89 2.22 -5.11
C ASN A 120 -1.98 1.00 -4.92
N ALA A 121 -0.67 1.20 -5.09
CA ALA A 121 0.33 0.14 -5.05
C ALA A 121 1.68 0.69 -4.56
N HIS A 122 2.48 -0.17 -3.92
CA HIS A 122 3.84 0.18 -3.53
C HIS A 122 4.82 0.13 -4.71
N GLY A 123 5.94 0.83 -4.55
CA GLY A 123 7.08 0.81 -5.46
C GLY A 123 6.90 1.71 -6.68
N HIS A 124 7.88 1.70 -7.58
CA HIS A 124 7.92 2.60 -8.73
C HIS A 124 7.89 1.83 -10.05
N PRO A 125 6.71 1.32 -10.50
CA PRO A 125 6.65 0.61 -11.78
C PRO A 125 7.15 1.52 -12.91
N ALA A 126 8.10 1.01 -13.69
CA ALA A 126 8.79 1.80 -14.71
C ALA A 126 7.86 2.42 -15.76
N GLU A 127 6.73 1.76 -16.04
CA GLU A 127 5.69 2.31 -16.91
C GLU A 127 5.24 3.72 -16.47
N TYR A 128 5.03 3.92 -15.17
CA TYR A 128 4.53 5.19 -14.64
C TYR A 128 5.65 6.16 -14.29
N PHE A 129 6.64 5.69 -13.53
CA PHE A 129 7.68 6.54 -12.95
C PHE A 129 8.83 6.86 -13.91
N VAL A 130 9.05 6.06 -14.95
CA VAL A 130 10.13 6.26 -15.93
C VAL A 130 9.61 6.66 -17.30
N THR A 131 8.41 6.19 -17.68
CA THR A 131 7.87 6.42 -19.03
C THR A 131 6.77 7.47 -19.05
N LYS A 132 5.63 7.22 -18.40
CA LYS A 132 4.42 8.05 -18.55
C LYS A 132 4.51 9.41 -17.84
N CYS A 133 4.97 9.44 -16.60
CA CYS A 133 4.89 10.63 -15.73
C CYS A 133 6.26 11.22 -15.34
N ALA A 134 7.36 10.65 -15.84
CA ALA A 134 8.72 10.98 -15.41
C ALA A 134 9.06 12.48 -15.44
N SER A 135 8.57 13.22 -16.44
CA SER A 135 8.84 14.66 -16.58
C SER A 135 8.14 15.54 -15.53
N LEU A 136 7.10 15.02 -14.87
CA LEU A 136 6.29 15.77 -13.91
C LEU A 136 6.65 15.50 -12.45
N ILE A 137 7.24 14.34 -12.17
CA ILE A 137 7.70 13.92 -10.83
C ILE A 137 9.24 14.03 -10.69
N GLY A 138 9.96 14.19 -11.80
CA GLY A 138 11.42 14.31 -11.80
C GLY A 138 12.12 13.07 -11.23
N ASN A 139 13.39 13.21 -10.87
CA ASN A 139 14.10 12.23 -10.04
C ASN A 139 13.84 12.53 -8.55
N SER A 140 12.58 12.76 -8.14
CA SER A 140 12.26 12.93 -6.73
C SER A 140 12.77 11.69 -5.99
N ARG A 141 13.79 11.88 -5.15
CA ARG A 141 14.42 10.80 -4.41
C ARG A 141 13.58 10.55 -3.17
N ASP A 142 13.01 9.37 -3.08
CA ASP A 142 12.51 8.79 -1.84
C ASP A 142 13.67 8.65 -0.84
#